data_AF-A0A239ECX6-F1
#
_entry.id   AF-A0A239ECX6-F1
#
_cell.length_a   1.000
_cell.length_b   1.000
_cell.length_c   1.000
_cell.angle_alpha   90.00
_cell.angle_beta   90.00
_cell.angle_gamma   90.00
#
_symmetry.space_group_name_H-M   'P 1'
#
loop_
_entity.id
_entity.type
_entity.pdbx_description
1 polymer ?
#
loop_
_entity_poly.entity_id
_entity_poly.type
_entity_poly.pdbx_seq_one_letter_code
_entity_poly.pdbx_strand_id
1 'polypeptide(L)'
;MIKVLAIDTYLICHFCAVRATVIYMTVDPRAALDRFIAALEAHYSAVTNRRGDDDPAVDDAYYVLADAFDVYDEALGLAYGEATPFMVADDEDDDDEVDD
;
A
#
# COMPACT_ATOMS: atom_id res chain seq x y z
N MET A 1 -10.77 51.43 6.47
CA MET A 1 -11.68 50.74 7.42
C MET A 1 -12.24 49.51 6.70
N ILE A 2 -12.08 48.33 7.32
CA ILE A 2 -12.87 47.09 7.09
C ILE A 2 -12.51 46.35 5.79
N LYS A 3 -11.95 45.13 5.73
CA LYS A 3 -11.69 44.06 6.71
C LYS A 3 -10.50 43.21 6.20
N VAL A 4 -9.44 43.13 7.00
CA VAL A 4 -8.49 42.02 7.01
C VAL A 4 -9.02 41.07 8.08
N LEU A 5 -9.59 39.91 7.72
CA LEU A 5 -9.82 38.81 8.66
C LEU A 5 -10.24 37.52 7.92
N ALA A 6 -9.53 36.44 8.25
CA ALA A 6 -9.96 35.04 8.23
C ALA A 6 -9.88 34.24 6.90
N ILE A 7 -8.68 34.02 6.36
CA ILE A 7 -8.44 32.90 5.40
C ILE A 7 -7.39 31.89 5.95
N ASP A 8 -6.82 32.14 7.13
CA ASP A 8 -5.61 31.45 7.65
C ASP A 8 -5.81 30.19 8.52
N THR A 9 -6.84 29.35 8.36
CA THR A 9 -6.83 28.06 9.10
C THR A 9 -7.65 26.91 8.48
N TYR A 10 -8.61 27.18 7.59
CA TYR A 10 -9.53 26.13 7.13
C TYR A 10 -9.04 25.35 5.89
N LEU A 11 -8.02 25.85 5.18
CA LEU A 11 -7.62 25.31 3.88
C LEU A 11 -6.59 24.16 3.96
N ILE A 12 -5.95 23.96 5.12
CA ILE A 12 -4.93 22.91 5.31
C ILE A 12 -5.56 21.57 5.74
N CYS A 13 -6.68 21.59 6.47
CA CYS A 13 -7.39 20.35 6.86
C CYS A 13 -8.21 19.73 5.71
N HIS A 14 -8.75 20.56 4.82
CA HIS A 14 -9.61 20.07 3.72
C HIS A 14 -8.82 19.30 2.65
N PHE A 15 -7.55 19.66 2.44
CA PHE A 15 -6.67 18.98 1.49
C PHE A 15 -6.12 17.65 2.00
N CYS A 16 -6.06 17.44 3.33
CA CYS A 16 -5.59 16.17 3.90
C CYS A 16 -6.65 15.06 3.74
N ALA A 17 -7.92 15.37 4.01
CA ALA A 17 -9.03 14.43 3.83
C ALA A 17 -9.32 14.16 2.34
N VAL A 18 -9.37 15.19 1.49
CA VAL A 18 -9.67 15.00 0.06
C VAL A 18 -8.53 14.27 -0.67
N ARG A 19 -7.25 14.48 -0.33
CA ARG A 19 -6.16 13.71 -0.95
C ARG A 19 -6.07 12.27 -0.46
N ALA A 20 -6.46 11.98 0.79
CA ALA A 20 -6.56 10.60 1.28
C ALA A 20 -7.76 9.87 0.63
N THR A 21 -8.90 10.55 0.47
CA THR A 21 -10.10 9.95 -0.15
C THR A 21 -9.96 9.74 -1.66
N VAL A 22 -9.21 10.58 -2.39
CA VAL A 22 -9.04 10.42 -3.84
C VAL A 22 -8.16 9.21 -4.21
N ILE A 23 -7.23 8.78 -3.36
CA ILE A 23 -6.45 7.55 -3.60
C ILE A 23 -7.32 6.31 -3.41
N TYR A 24 -8.33 6.38 -2.53
CA TYR A 24 -9.25 5.27 -2.24
C TYR A 24 -10.42 5.16 -3.24
N MET A 25 -10.58 6.08 -4.20
CA MET A 25 -11.79 6.13 -5.05
C MET A 25 -11.65 5.50 -6.44
N THR A 26 -10.57 4.77 -6.71
CA THR A 26 -10.25 3.89 -7.87
C THR A 26 -8.82 4.16 -8.32
N VAL A 27 -7.87 3.39 -7.81
CA VAL A 27 -6.50 3.42 -8.33
C VAL A 27 -6.55 2.89 -9.77
N ASP A 28 -5.98 3.63 -10.72
CA ASP A 28 -5.85 3.15 -12.09
C ASP A 28 -4.99 1.86 -12.10
N PRO A 29 -5.45 0.75 -12.69
CA PRO A 29 -4.72 -0.52 -12.63
C PRO A 29 -3.32 -0.44 -13.22
N ARG A 30 -3.08 0.41 -14.22
CA ARG A 30 -1.75 0.59 -14.81
C ARG A 30 -0.81 1.30 -13.84
N ALA A 31 -1.31 2.31 -13.13
CA ALA A 31 -0.56 3.00 -12.08
C ALA A 31 -0.31 2.10 -10.85
N ALA A 32 -1.30 1.30 -10.45
CA ALA A 32 -1.14 0.30 -9.39
C ALA A 32 -0.08 -0.74 -9.76
N LEU A 33 -0.10 -1.23 -11.01
CA LEU A 33 0.91 -2.15 -11.53
C LEU A 33 2.31 -1.56 -11.52
N ASP A 34 2.48 -0.29 -11.89
CA ASP A 34 3.79 0.38 -11.83
C ASP A 34 4.32 0.46 -10.38
N ARG A 35 3.42 0.68 -9.40
CA ARG A 35 3.76 0.66 -7.98
C ARG A 35 4.15 -0.74 -7.51
N PHE A 36 3.41 -1.76 -7.94
CA PHE A 36 3.70 -3.15 -7.61
C PHE A 36 5.05 -3.62 -8.17
N ILE A 37 5.37 -3.27 -9.42
CA ILE A 37 6.68 -3.56 -10.03
C ILE A 37 7.81 -2.88 -9.24
N ALA A 38 7.64 -1.60 -8.87
CA ALA A 38 8.64 -0.90 -8.07
C ALA A 38 8.83 -1.55 -6.69
N ALA A 39 7.75 -2.04 -6.06
CA ALA A 39 7.83 -2.76 -4.80
C ALA A 39 8.56 -4.10 -4.93
N LEU A 40 8.34 -4.85 -6.02
CA LEU A 40 9.08 -6.08 -6.32
C LEU A 40 10.59 -5.83 -6.44
N GLU A 41 10.96 -4.77 -7.15
CA GLU A 41 12.36 -4.36 -7.30
C GLU A 41 12.98 -3.95 -5.95
N ALA A 42 12.24 -3.19 -5.13
CA ALA A 42 12.68 -2.78 -3.80
C ALA A 42 12.86 -3.98 -2.86
N HIS A 43 11.90 -4.92 -2.86
CA HIS A 43 11.99 -6.16 -2.08
C HIS A 43 13.17 -7.02 -2.51
N TYR A 44 13.37 -7.22 -3.82
CA TYR A 44 14.55 -7.93 -4.32
C TYR A 44 15.86 -7.25 -3.90
N SER A 45 15.91 -5.92 -3.97
CA SER A 45 17.06 -5.13 -3.52
C SER A 45 17.31 -5.29 -2.01
N ALA A 46 16.27 -5.33 -1.18
CA ALA A 46 16.40 -5.55 0.26
C ALA A 46 16.98 -6.95 0.54
N VAL A 47 16.38 -8.00 -0.05
CA VAL A 47 16.82 -9.39 0.13
C VAL A 47 18.28 -9.59 -0.30
N THR A 48 18.68 -9.00 -1.43
CA THR A 48 20.06 -9.16 -1.94
C THR A 48 21.11 -8.38 -1.16
N ASN A 49 20.71 -7.34 -0.42
CA ASN A 49 21.60 -6.52 0.40
C ASN A 49 21.46 -6.77 1.91
N ARG A 50 20.72 -7.82 2.31
CA ARG A 50 20.40 -8.10 3.70
C ARG A 50 21.65 -8.30 4.58
N ARG A 51 21.59 -7.84 5.82
CA ARG A 51 22.65 -7.88 6.82
C ARG A 51 22.29 -8.83 7.94
N GLY A 52 22.47 -10.13 7.67
CA GLY A 52 22.06 -11.19 8.58
C GLY A 52 20.75 -11.82 8.15
N ASP A 53 20.29 -12.77 8.94
CA ASP A 53 19.08 -13.52 8.63
C ASP A 53 17.79 -12.78 9.05
N ASP A 54 17.87 -11.94 10.09
CA ASP A 54 16.76 -11.07 10.57
C ASP A 54 17.05 -9.59 10.24
N ASP A 55 17.10 -9.25 8.96
CA ASP A 55 17.26 -7.84 8.55
C ASP A 55 15.89 -7.15 8.46
N PRO A 56 15.58 -6.15 9.31
CA PRO A 56 14.29 -5.47 9.30
C PRO A 56 13.99 -4.76 7.98
N ALA A 57 15.01 -4.44 7.17
CA ALA A 57 14.78 -3.86 5.84
C ALA A 57 14.10 -4.86 4.88
N VAL A 58 14.27 -6.16 5.09
CA VAL A 58 13.59 -7.20 4.30
C VAL A 58 12.13 -7.28 4.71
N ASP A 59 11.85 -7.28 6.01
CA ASP A 59 10.48 -7.33 6.55
C ASP A 59 9.68 -6.09 6.12
N ASP A 60 10.27 -4.89 6.26
CA ASP A 60 9.65 -3.65 5.80
C ASP A 60 9.33 -3.70 4.29
N ALA A 61 10.25 -4.22 3.48
CA ALA A 61 10.06 -4.33 2.05
C ALA A 61 9.00 -5.39 1.68
N TYR A 62 8.87 -6.44 2.49
CA TYR A 62 7.81 -7.44 2.36
C TYR A 62 6.43 -6.82 2.59
N TYR A 63 6.24 -6.06 3.68
CA TYR A 63 4.96 -5.40 3.96
C TYR A 63 4.58 -4.40 2.88
N VAL A 64 5.55 -3.63 2.37
CA VAL A 64 5.32 -2.70 1.25
C VAL A 64 4.94 -3.44 -0.03
N LEU A 65 5.52 -4.61 -0.28
CA LEU A 65 5.19 -5.44 -1.44
C LEU A 65 3.77 -6.01 -1.35
N ALA A 66 3.37 -6.50 -0.18
CA ALA A 66 2.03 -7.01 0.10
C ALA A 66 0.96 -5.92 -0.13
N ASP A 67 1.12 -4.74 0.48
CA ASP A 67 0.22 -3.59 0.29
C ASP A 67 0.10 -3.18 -1.19
N ALA A 68 1.23 -3.14 -1.91
CA ALA A 68 1.24 -2.78 -3.32
C ALA A 68 0.52 -3.81 -4.20
N PHE A 69 0.58 -5.09 -3.83
CA PHE A 69 -0.17 -6.15 -4.50
C PHE A 69 -1.67 -6.01 -4.26
N ASP A 70 -2.11 -5.83 -3.02
CA ASP A 70 -3.53 -5.72 -2.68
C ASP A 70 -4.20 -4.55 -3.42
N VAL A 71 -3.50 -3.41 -3.49
CA VAL A 71 -3.96 -2.26 -4.26
C VAL A 71 -4.08 -2.56 -5.76
N TYR A 72 -3.18 -3.37 -6.32
CA TYR A 72 -3.25 -3.77 -7.73
C TYR A 72 -4.38 -4.77 -7.99
N ASP A 73 -4.55 -5.77 -7.12
CA ASP A 73 -5.62 -6.76 -7.22
C ASP A 73 -7.00 -6.09 -7.08
N GLU A 74 -7.17 -5.20 -6.10
CA GLU A 74 -8.38 -4.40 -5.93
C GLU A 74 -8.64 -3.53 -7.16
N ALA A 75 -7.62 -2.86 -7.70
CA ALA A 75 -7.76 -2.02 -8.89
C ALA A 75 -8.22 -2.84 -10.12
N LEU A 76 -7.67 -4.04 -10.32
CA LEU A 76 -8.12 -4.95 -11.37
C LEU A 76 -9.57 -5.38 -11.17
N GLY A 77 -9.94 -5.74 -9.94
CA GLY A 77 -11.30 -6.12 -9.58
C GLY A 77 -12.31 -5.01 -9.85
N LEU A 78 -11.99 -3.77 -9.47
CA LEU A 78 -12.85 -2.61 -9.70
C LEU A 78 -12.96 -2.21 -11.17
N ALA A 79 -11.86 -2.28 -11.94
CA ALA A 79 -11.84 -1.82 -13.32
C ALA A 79 -12.37 -2.85 -14.33
N TYR A 80 -12.12 -4.13 -14.09
CA TYR A 80 -12.38 -5.21 -15.06
C TYR A 80 -13.22 -6.36 -14.50
N GLY A 81 -13.45 -6.41 -13.18
CA GLY A 81 -14.13 -7.55 -12.55
C GLY A 81 -13.29 -8.82 -12.53
N GLU A 82 -11.97 -8.70 -12.64
CA GLU A 82 -11.01 -9.80 -12.67
C GLU A 82 -10.11 -9.74 -11.44
N ALA A 83 -9.67 -10.91 -10.97
CA ALA A 83 -8.75 -11.06 -9.84
C ALA A 83 -7.50 -11.84 -10.26
N THR A 84 -6.41 -11.67 -9.53
CA THR A 84 -5.19 -12.43 -9.75
C THR A 84 -5.30 -13.86 -9.18
N PRO A 85 -4.54 -14.83 -9.72
CA PRO A 85 -4.63 -16.22 -9.27
C PRO A 85 -3.81 -16.53 -8.00
N PHE A 86 -3.35 -15.51 -7.26
CA PHE A 86 -2.55 -15.64 -6.04
C PHE A 86 -3.02 -14.62 -5.00
N MET A 87 -2.71 -14.87 -3.73
CA MET A 87 -3.10 -14.04 -2.59
C MET A 87 -1.86 -13.78 -1.73
N VAL A 88 -1.87 -12.69 -0.96
CA VAL A 88 -0.91 -12.47 0.13
C VAL A 88 -1.23 -13.46 1.25
N ALA A 89 -0.19 -14.05 1.84
CA ALA A 89 -0.36 -14.89 3.04
C ALA A 89 -0.72 -13.98 4.21
N ASP A 90 -1.79 -14.31 4.93
CA ASP A 90 -2.15 -13.59 6.14
C ASP A 90 -1.26 -14.09 7.29
N ASP A 91 -0.60 -13.17 8.00
CA ASP A 91 0.33 -13.51 9.09
C ASP A 91 -0.43 -14.05 10.34
N GLU A 92 -1.78 -14.07 10.32
CA GLU A 92 -2.65 -14.53 11.41
C GLU A 92 -3.02 -16.03 11.39
N ASP A 93 -2.65 -16.79 10.34
CA ASP A 93 -2.99 -18.22 10.19
C ASP A 93 -1.94 -19.20 10.77
N ASP A 94 -0.98 -18.71 11.57
CA ASP A 94 0.07 -19.53 12.22
C ASP A 94 -0.25 -19.88 13.70
N ASP A 95 -1.52 -19.78 14.12
CA ASP A 95 -1.98 -20.06 15.50
C ASP A 95 -2.91 -21.30 15.61
N ASP A 96 -2.90 -22.19 14.62
CA ASP A 96 -3.48 -23.54 14.74
C ASP A 96 -2.40 -24.59 15.14
N GLU A 97 -1.68 -24.32 16.24
CA GLU A 97 -1.09 -25.40 17.06
C GLU A 97 -2.25 -26.19 17.72
N VAL A 98 -2.84 -27.15 17.00
CA VAL A 98 -3.57 -28.25 17.65
C VAL A 98 -2.55 -29.30 18.11
N ASP A 99 -2.19 -29.16 19.38
CA ASP A 99 -1.48 -30.08 20.27
C ASP A 99 -2.11 -31.50 20.28
N ASP A 100 -1.27 -32.52 20.08
CA ASP A 100 -1.41 -34.00 20.25
C ASP A 100 -2.40 -34.80 19.36
#